data_AF-A0A7S3ZZP2-F1
#
_entry.id   AF-A0A7S3ZZP2-F1
#
_cell.length_a   1.000
_cell.length_b   1.000
_cell.length_c   1.000
_cell.angle_alpha   90.00
_cell.angle_beta   90.00
_cell.angle_gamma   90.00
#
_symmetry.space_group_name_H-M   'P 1'
#
loop_
_entity.id
_entity.type
_entity.pdbx_description
1 polymer ?
#
loop_
_entity_poly.entity_id
_entity_poly.type
_entity_poly.pdbx_seq_one_letter_code
_entity_poly.pdbx_strand_id
1 'polypeptide(L)'
;MTHWFCAQAMAKALDFTDPDRMSMTVILTAMNRFINEADGSQTAFLDGNQPDRVCAPIAEHVRAAGGDVLVEKPLERIDVNDDGSIARVVLRGGEEVLADEYVSALPVDVLKRVVPEAWSTLPYFRQLDELEGIPVMNLQLWFDTKFESSLDGLAFSRSPLLSVYADMSICCEEYASDETMLELVFAPVTPETGASRNWLAASDEEVVEATLDELRQLFPDDLKTAKLRKSTVVRVPRSVYAAVPGRNKYRPSQKTPIPNLTLCGCFTSQKYLGSMEGAVLAGKLAAEVVAARAVGAPTQDLKEVQRHVVDAAATAAPKKPVGCGGGDSPIAFGGGEVVAARASR
;
A
#
# COMPACT_ATOMS: atom_id res chain seq x y z
N MET A 1 13.76 19.20 -22.08
CA MET A 1 13.13 19.48 -20.77
C MET A 1 11.68 18.96 -20.70
N THR A 2 10.82 19.20 -21.69
CA THR A 2 9.38 18.81 -21.65
C THR A 2 9.11 17.31 -21.43
N HIS A 3 9.91 16.41 -22.02
CA HIS A 3 9.75 14.96 -21.85
C HIS A 3 10.02 14.46 -20.42
N TRP A 4 10.87 15.17 -19.66
CA TRP A 4 11.20 14.80 -18.29
C TRP A 4 10.00 15.02 -17.34
N PHE A 5 9.22 16.08 -17.59
CA PHE A 5 8.08 16.43 -16.74
C PHE A 5 6.93 15.41 -16.81
N CYS A 6 6.63 14.86 -17.99
CA CYS A 6 5.59 13.82 -18.10
C CYS A 6 6.02 12.51 -17.43
N ALA A 7 7.28 12.10 -17.62
CA ALA A 7 7.82 10.90 -16.97
C ALA A 7 7.84 11.06 -15.44
N GLN A 8 8.21 12.24 -14.94
CA GLN A 8 8.21 12.56 -13.52
C GLN A 8 6.79 12.49 -12.92
N ALA A 9 5.80 13.10 -13.57
CA ALA A 9 4.42 13.07 -13.10
C ALA A 9 3.86 11.64 -13.02
N MET A 10 4.10 10.80 -14.05
CA MET A 10 3.64 9.41 -14.03
C MET A 10 4.37 8.56 -12.99
N ALA A 11 5.69 8.70 -12.85
CA ALA A 11 6.46 7.92 -11.89
C ALA A 11 6.03 8.20 -10.45
N LYS A 12 5.88 9.48 -10.10
CA LYS A 12 5.39 9.89 -8.78
C LYS A 12 3.94 9.50 -8.52
N ALA A 13 3.09 9.45 -9.56
CA ALA A 13 1.68 9.08 -9.41
C ALA A 13 1.50 7.57 -9.25
N LEU A 14 2.33 6.76 -9.91
CA LEU A 14 2.18 5.29 -9.92
C LEU A 14 2.98 4.59 -8.82
N ASP A 15 4.10 5.15 -8.38
CA ASP A 15 4.99 4.51 -7.40
C ASP A 15 5.76 5.52 -6.52
N PHE A 16 5.31 6.78 -6.40
CA PHE A 16 5.85 7.76 -5.43
C PHE A 16 7.37 8.05 -5.50
N THR A 17 8.02 7.72 -6.62
CA THR A 17 9.48 7.87 -6.83
C THR A 17 9.77 8.71 -8.06
N ASP A 18 11.00 9.20 -8.15
CA ASP A 18 11.52 9.83 -9.36
C ASP A 18 11.69 8.83 -10.52
N PRO A 19 11.55 9.29 -11.78
CA PRO A 19 11.47 8.42 -12.95
C PRO A 19 12.75 7.65 -13.27
N ASP A 20 13.91 8.10 -12.81
CA ASP A 20 15.20 7.40 -12.97
C ASP A 20 15.35 6.18 -12.05
N ARG A 21 14.44 6.01 -11.09
CA ARG A 21 14.47 4.93 -10.08
C ARG A 21 13.38 3.88 -10.29
N MET A 22 12.33 4.20 -11.03
CA MET A 22 11.19 3.31 -11.25
C MET A 22 11.45 2.33 -12.41
N SER A 23 10.91 1.11 -12.31
CA SER A 23 10.90 0.19 -13.45
C SER A 23 10.00 0.70 -14.58
N MET A 24 10.50 0.71 -15.82
CA MET A 24 9.70 1.03 -17.00
C MET A 24 8.49 0.09 -17.19
N THR A 25 8.53 -1.11 -16.60
CA THR A 25 7.39 -2.04 -16.58
C THR A 25 6.13 -1.38 -16.00
N VAL A 26 6.28 -0.50 -15.01
CA VAL A 26 5.16 0.22 -14.38
C VAL A 26 4.46 1.11 -15.40
N ILE A 27 5.24 1.96 -16.11
CA ILE A 27 4.72 2.84 -17.15
C ILE A 27 4.07 2.03 -18.27
N LEU A 28 4.75 1.00 -18.79
CA LEU A 28 4.22 0.19 -19.89
C LEU A 28 2.93 -0.52 -19.51
N THR A 29 2.80 -0.98 -18.26
CA THR A 29 1.57 -1.60 -17.76
C THR A 29 0.41 -0.59 -17.71
N ALA A 30 0.67 0.63 -17.22
CA ALA A 30 -0.33 1.70 -17.20
C ALA A 30 -0.73 2.12 -18.63
N MET A 31 0.25 2.39 -19.51
CA MET A 31 -0.01 2.76 -20.91
C MET A 31 -0.75 1.67 -21.68
N ASN A 32 -0.48 0.39 -21.38
CA ASN A 32 -1.18 -0.71 -22.02
C ASN A 32 -2.70 -0.64 -21.79
N ARG A 33 -3.17 -0.13 -20.64
CA ARG A 33 -4.61 0.09 -20.43
C ARG A 33 -5.15 1.19 -21.34
N PHE A 34 -4.44 2.32 -21.41
CA PHE A 34 -4.85 3.47 -22.23
C PHE A 34 -4.95 3.13 -23.71
N ILE A 35 -4.15 2.15 -24.17
CA ILE A 35 -4.14 1.69 -25.57
C ILE A 35 -5.26 0.68 -25.85
N ASN A 36 -5.61 -0.18 -24.88
CA ASN A 36 -6.52 -1.30 -25.12
C ASN A 36 -7.99 -1.00 -24.78
N GLU A 37 -8.26 -0.07 -23.87
CA GLU A 37 -9.60 0.21 -23.35
C GLU A 37 -9.95 1.68 -23.64
N ALA A 38 -11.08 1.93 -24.31
CA ALA A 38 -11.46 3.28 -24.77
C ALA A 38 -11.62 4.29 -23.61
N ASP A 39 -12.02 3.79 -22.44
CA ASP A 39 -12.19 4.48 -21.17
C ASP A 39 -11.12 4.06 -20.12
N GLY A 40 -10.09 3.32 -20.53
CA GLY A 40 -9.08 2.77 -19.62
C GLY A 40 -8.21 3.81 -18.89
N SER A 41 -8.26 5.08 -19.33
CA SER A 41 -7.62 6.22 -18.68
C SER A 41 -8.57 7.10 -17.88
N GLN A 42 -9.87 6.77 -17.85
CA GLN A 42 -10.85 7.54 -17.10
C GLN A 42 -10.60 7.38 -15.60
N THR A 43 -10.67 8.50 -14.88
CA THR A 43 -10.53 8.54 -13.43
C THR A 43 -11.89 8.70 -12.77
N ALA A 44 -12.01 8.16 -11.57
CA ALA A 44 -13.19 8.31 -10.72
C ALA A 44 -12.74 8.50 -9.28
N PHE A 45 -13.52 9.28 -8.53
CA PHE A 45 -13.40 9.42 -7.10
C PHE A 45 -14.52 8.62 -6.43
N LEU A 46 -14.24 8.11 -5.24
CA LEU A 46 -15.27 7.56 -4.38
C LEU A 46 -16.12 8.72 -3.83
N ASP A 47 -17.40 8.50 -3.65
CA ASP A 47 -18.37 9.50 -3.16
C ASP A 47 -18.22 9.82 -1.67
N GLY A 48 -17.29 9.16 -0.97
CA GLY A 48 -17.01 9.35 0.45
C GLY A 48 -15.80 8.57 0.94
N ASN A 49 -15.69 8.41 2.26
CA ASN A 49 -14.57 7.70 2.87
C ASN A 49 -14.55 6.19 2.50
N GLN A 50 -13.35 5.62 2.31
CA GLN A 50 -13.19 4.22 1.88
C GLN A 50 -13.72 3.17 2.89
N PRO A 51 -13.53 3.33 4.21
CA PRO A 51 -14.09 2.40 5.19
C PRO A 51 -15.59 2.19 5.04
N ASP A 52 -16.37 3.27 4.92
CA ASP A 52 -17.83 3.16 4.85
C ASP A 52 -18.33 2.81 3.45
N ARG A 53 -17.74 3.40 2.40
CA ARG A 53 -18.25 3.24 1.02
C ARG A 53 -17.78 1.97 0.33
N VAL A 54 -16.66 1.37 0.77
CA VAL A 54 -16.10 0.15 0.16
C VAL A 54 -15.95 -0.98 1.17
N CYS A 55 -15.29 -0.74 2.30
CA CYS A 55 -14.96 -1.83 3.23
C CYS A 55 -16.20 -2.36 3.97
N ALA A 56 -17.10 -1.49 4.42
CA ALA A 56 -18.32 -1.89 5.12
C ALA A 56 -19.25 -2.75 4.23
N PRO A 57 -19.57 -2.39 2.97
CA PRO A 57 -20.33 -3.26 2.07
C PRO A 57 -19.70 -4.64 1.86
N ILE A 58 -18.36 -4.72 1.75
CA ILE A 58 -17.66 -6.00 1.64
C ILE A 58 -17.83 -6.81 2.93
N ALA A 59 -17.66 -6.18 4.09
CA ALA A 59 -17.81 -6.84 5.39
C ALA A 59 -19.26 -7.32 5.64
N GLU A 60 -20.26 -6.52 5.26
CA GLU A 60 -21.67 -6.89 5.31
C GLU A 60 -21.97 -8.08 4.41
N HIS A 61 -21.43 -8.11 3.19
CA HIS A 61 -21.59 -9.24 2.29
C HIS A 61 -20.99 -10.53 2.88
N VAL A 62 -19.80 -10.45 3.48
CA VAL A 62 -19.17 -11.59 4.17
C VAL A 62 -20.04 -12.08 5.32
N ARG A 63 -20.56 -11.18 6.16
CA ARG A 63 -21.44 -11.53 7.29
C ARG A 63 -22.76 -12.13 6.84
N ALA A 64 -23.38 -11.58 5.79
CA ALA A 64 -24.61 -12.12 5.21
C ALA A 64 -24.41 -13.54 4.65
N ALA A 65 -23.20 -13.87 4.20
CA ALA A 65 -22.81 -15.20 3.76
C ALA A 65 -22.39 -16.15 4.90
N GLY A 66 -22.46 -15.71 6.16
CA GLY A 66 -22.12 -16.51 7.35
C GLY A 66 -20.64 -16.46 7.77
N GLY A 67 -19.84 -15.58 7.18
CA GLY A 67 -18.46 -15.34 7.62
C GLY A 67 -18.36 -14.25 8.69
N ASP A 68 -17.27 -14.26 9.45
CA ASP A 68 -17.00 -13.24 10.47
C ASP A 68 -15.97 -12.20 10.01
N VAL A 69 -16.17 -10.95 10.41
CA VAL A 69 -15.20 -9.86 10.22
C VAL A 69 -14.90 -9.26 11.58
N LEU A 70 -13.71 -9.58 12.11
CA LEU A 70 -13.23 -9.17 13.42
C LEU A 70 -12.20 -8.06 13.28
N VAL A 71 -12.43 -6.93 13.95
CA VAL A 71 -11.50 -5.81 14.06
C VAL A 71 -10.75 -5.86 15.40
N GLU A 72 -9.66 -5.10 15.53
CA GLU A 72 -8.85 -5.07 16.76
C GLU A 72 -8.30 -6.46 17.16
N LYS A 73 -8.07 -7.32 16.16
CA LYS A 73 -7.48 -8.67 16.30
C LYS A 73 -6.09 -8.76 15.66
N PRO A 74 -5.10 -8.01 16.16
CA PRO A 74 -3.75 -8.01 15.58
C PRO A 74 -3.06 -9.38 15.76
N LEU A 75 -2.48 -9.92 14.69
CA LEU A 75 -1.63 -11.13 14.72
C LEU A 75 -0.37 -10.91 15.57
N GLU A 76 -0.09 -11.82 16.50
CA GLU A 76 1.15 -11.81 17.28
C GLU A 76 2.20 -12.76 16.66
N ARG A 77 1.82 -14.02 16.44
CA ARG A 77 2.71 -15.04 15.86
C ARG A 77 1.95 -16.17 15.17
N ILE A 78 2.69 -16.95 14.39
CA ILE A 78 2.23 -18.16 13.72
C ILE A 78 2.96 -19.34 14.34
N ASP A 79 2.23 -20.27 14.95
CA ASP A 79 2.78 -21.51 15.47
C ASP A 79 2.65 -22.61 14.39
N VAL A 80 3.71 -23.39 14.18
CA VAL A 80 3.79 -24.39 13.11
C VAL A 80 3.91 -25.81 13.68
N ASN A 81 3.37 -26.78 12.94
CA ASN A 81 3.55 -28.21 13.20
C ASN A 81 4.94 -28.67 12.76
N ASP A 82 5.32 -29.90 13.13
CA ASP A 82 6.60 -30.53 12.74
C ASP A 82 6.75 -30.69 11.21
N ASP A 83 5.63 -30.81 10.48
CA ASP A 83 5.61 -30.89 9.01
C ASP A 83 5.70 -29.51 8.32
N GLY A 84 5.76 -28.43 9.11
CA GLY A 84 5.84 -27.05 8.65
C GLY A 84 4.50 -26.39 8.31
N SER A 85 3.38 -27.11 8.38
CA SER A 85 2.03 -26.53 8.26
C SER A 85 1.70 -25.62 9.45
N ILE A 86 0.75 -24.70 9.29
CA ILE A 86 0.30 -23.85 10.39
C ILE A 86 -0.54 -24.69 11.35
N ALA A 87 -0.14 -24.73 12.62
CA ALA A 87 -0.92 -25.34 13.68
C ALA A 87 -2.03 -24.41 14.17
N ARG A 88 -1.66 -23.14 14.41
CA ARG A 88 -2.54 -22.06 14.86
C ARG A 88 -1.91 -20.70 14.59
N VAL A 89 -2.75 -19.67 14.59
CA VAL A 89 -2.27 -18.29 14.73
C VAL A 89 -2.64 -17.76 16.11
N VAL A 90 -1.72 -17.03 16.72
CA VAL A 90 -1.92 -16.41 18.03
C VAL A 90 -2.08 -14.92 17.83
N LEU A 91 -3.20 -14.37 18.28
CA LEU A 91 -3.49 -12.94 18.27
C LEU A 91 -2.92 -12.29 19.52
N ARG A 92 -2.69 -10.96 19.47
CA ARG A 92 -2.30 -10.24 20.69
C ARG A 92 -3.41 -10.36 21.72
N GLY A 93 -3.00 -10.63 22.96
CA GLY A 93 -3.93 -11.00 24.04
C GLY A 93 -4.03 -12.51 24.25
N GLY A 94 -3.35 -13.32 23.42
CA GLY A 94 -3.20 -14.77 23.62
C GLY A 94 -4.35 -15.61 23.07
N GLU A 95 -5.31 -15.00 22.36
CA GLU A 95 -6.35 -15.74 21.66
C GLU A 95 -5.73 -16.58 20.54
N GLU A 96 -6.07 -17.87 20.51
CA GLU A 96 -5.63 -18.80 19.48
C GLU A 96 -6.74 -19.00 18.45
N VAL A 97 -6.40 -18.88 17.17
CA VAL A 97 -7.32 -19.14 16.05
C VAL A 97 -6.83 -20.37 15.29
N LEU A 98 -7.76 -21.32 15.13
CA LEU A 98 -7.59 -22.55 14.38
C LEU A 98 -8.39 -22.49 13.08
N ALA A 99 -7.82 -22.96 11.99
CA ALA A 99 -8.47 -23.05 10.69
C ALA A 99 -7.88 -24.19 9.86
N ASP A 100 -8.68 -24.70 8.92
CA ASP A 100 -8.24 -25.68 7.93
C ASP A 100 -7.25 -25.07 6.93
N GLU A 101 -7.43 -23.79 6.61
CA GLU A 101 -6.61 -23.00 5.69
C GLU A 101 -6.44 -21.59 6.24
N TYR A 102 -5.22 -21.05 6.11
CA TYR A 102 -4.88 -19.69 6.51
C TYR A 102 -4.54 -18.85 5.28
N VAL A 103 -5.05 -17.63 5.23
CA VAL A 103 -4.70 -16.65 4.19
C VAL A 103 -4.01 -15.47 4.84
N SER A 104 -2.78 -15.18 4.42
CA SER A 104 -2.09 -13.95 4.84
C SER A 104 -2.32 -12.86 3.80
N ALA A 105 -3.08 -11.83 4.19
CA ALA A 105 -3.29 -10.60 3.43
C ALA A 105 -2.47 -9.41 4.00
N LEU A 106 -1.43 -9.70 4.79
CA LEU A 106 -0.57 -8.68 5.41
C LEU A 106 0.29 -7.96 4.36
N PRO A 107 0.65 -6.68 4.57
CA PRO A 107 1.69 -6.03 3.79
C PRO A 107 3.00 -6.83 3.84
N VAL A 108 3.78 -6.84 2.76
CA VAL A 108 4.99 -7.67 2.66
C VAL A 108 6.00 -7.40 3.78
N ASP A 109 6.16 -6.14 4.19
CA ASP A 109 7.05 -5.77 5.29
C ASP A 109 6.57 -6.24 6.66
N VAL A 110 5.27 -6.42 6.82
CA VAL A 110 4.67 -6.98 8.04
C VAL A 110 4.82 -8.50 8.02
N LEU A 111 4.49 -9.14 6.88
CA LEU A 111 4.64 -10.58 6.69
C LEU A 111 6.07 -11.03 7.02
N LYS A 112 7.09 -10.35 6.47
CA LYS A 112 8.52 -10.64 6.75
C LYS A 112 8.87 -10.68 8.26
N ARG A 113 8.12 -9.98 9.11
CA ARG A 113 8.38 -9.93 10.56
C ARG A 113 7.78 -11.11 11.31
N VAL A 114 6.76 -11.75 10.77
CA VAL A 114 6.00 -12.83 11.41
C VAL A 114 6.25 -14.20 10.76
N VAL A 115 7.06 -14.28 9.70
CA VAL A 115 7.51 -15.57 9.12
C VAL A 115 8.18 -16.42 10.21
N PRO A 116 7.65 -17.62 10.53
CA PRO A 116 8.23 -18.54 11.49
C PRO A 116 9.65 -18.98 11.14
N GLU A 117 10.42 -19.37 12.14
CA GLU A 117 11.79 -19.84 11.98
C GLU A 117 11.89 -21.01 10.99
N ALA A 118 10.93 -21.94 11.02
CA ALA A 118 10.86 -23.09 10.12
C ALA A 118 10.74 -22.70 8.63
N TRP A 119 10.21 -21.53 8.32
CA TRP A 119 10.03 -21.04 6.95
C TRP A 119 11.12 -20.06 6.53
N SER A 120 11.89 -19.56 7.50
CA SER A 120 12.82 -18.44 7.32
C SER A 120 13.93 -18.71 6.30
N THR A 121 14.24 -19.97 6.00
CA THR A 121 15.24 -20.41 5.00
C THR A 121 14.62 -20.93 3.71
N LEU A 122 13.28 -20.96 3.58
CA LEU A 122 12.63 -21.42 2.35
C LEU A 122 12.79 -20.36 1.25
N PRO A 123 13.23 -20.72 0.03
CA PRO A 123 13.42 -19.77 -1.07
C PRO A 123 12.19 -18.89 -1.36
N TYR A 124 10.99 -19.48 -1.23
CA TYR A 124 9.71 -18.80 -1.42
C TYR A 124 9.51 -17.59 -0.50
N PHE A 125 9.98 -17.67 0.76
CA PHE A 125 9.88 -16.57 1.72
C PHE A 125 11.13 -15.67 1.67
N ARG A 126 12.31 -16.22 1.33
CA ARG A 126 13.55 -15.44 1.15
C ARG A 126 13.44 -14.41 0.03
N GLN A 127 12.74 -14.70 -1.07
CA GLN A 127 12.53 -13.70 -2.14
C GLN A 127 11.74 -12.47 -1.68
N LEU A 128 11.01 -12.54 -0.56
CA LEU A 128 10.30 -11.37 -0.02
C LEU A 128 11.28 -10.29 0.47
N ASP A 129 12.51 -10.67 0.84
CA ASP A 129 13.57 -9.72 1.25
C ASP A 129 13.93 -8.75 0.11
N GLU A 130 13.61 -9.12 -1.14
CA GLU A 130 13.85 -8.29 -2.32
C GLU A 130 12.69 -7.30 -2.60
N LEU A 131 11.65 -7.30 -1.77
CA LEU A 131 10.48 -6.42 -1.84
C LEU A 131 10.40 -5.55 -0.58
N GLU A 132 10.43 -4.24 -0.75
CA GLU A 132 10.34 -3.26 0.34
C GLU A 132 9.25 -2.24 0.05
N GLY A 133 8.51 -1.83 1.07
CA GLY A 133 7.49 -0.80 0.94
C GLY A 133 8.10 0.57 0.62
N ILE A 134 7.54 1.25 -0.37
CA ILE A 134 7.95 2.61 -0.73
C ILE A 134 7.32 3.63 0.23
N PRO A 135 8.07 4.62 0.75
CA PRO A 135 7.51 5.62 1.64
C PRO A 135 6.73 6.70 0.88
N VAL A 136 5.63 7.17 1.49
CA VAL A 136 4.79 8.26 0.96
C VAL A 136 4.13 9.02 2.12
N MET A 137 3.73 10.27 1.86
CA MET A 137 2.84 11.03 2.74
C MET A 137 1.60 11.50 1.98
N ASN A 138 0.46 11.54 2.65
CA ASN A 138 -0.76 12.15 2.16
C ASN A 138 -1.10 13.33 3.09
N LEU A 139 -1.37 14.49 2.50
CA LEU A 139 -1.72 15.70 3.23
C LEU A 139 -3.16 16.07 2.94
N GLN A 140 -3.88 16.49 3.97
CA GLN A 140 -5.19 17.11 3.83
C GLN A 140 -5.11 18.53 4.39
N LEU A 141 -5.46 19.54 3.58
CA LEU A 141 -5.39 20.96 3.93
C LEU A 141 -6.76 21.60 3.72
N TRP A 142 -7.29 22.26 4.75
CA TRP A 142 -8.58 22.96 4.70
C TRP A 142 -8.36 24.47 4.71
N PHE A 143 -8.94 25.17 3.75
CA PHE A 143 -8.87 26.62 3.64
C PHE A 143 -10.26 27.25 3.86
N ASP A 144 -10.29 28.48 4.39
CA ASP A 144 -11.53 29.21 4.69
C ASP A 144 -12.26 29.82 3.49
N THR A 145 -11.73 29.63 2.29
CA THR A 145 -12.30 30.10 1.04
C THR A 145 -12.45 28.96 0.05
N LYS A 146 -13.41 29.07 -0.88
CA LYS A 146 -13.44 28.26 -2.10
C LYS A 146 -12.40 28.79 -3.09
N PHE A 147 -11.56 27.92 -3.61
CA PHE A 147 -10.58 28.28 -4.62
C PHE A 147 -11.31 28.33 -5.98
N GLU A 148 -11.19 29.45 -6.68
CA GLU A 148 -11.84 29.64 -7.99
C GLU A 148 -11.12 28.85 -9.09
N SER A 149 -9.84 28.55 -8.90
CA SER A 149 -9.01 27.81 -9.86
C SER A 149 -8.94 26.30 -9.63
N SER A 150 -9.69 25.78 -8.64
CA SER A 150 -9.81 24.33 -8.42
C SER A 150 -10.46 23.61 -9.60
N LEU A 151 -10.09 22.34 -9.78
CA LEU A 151 -10.60 21.47 -10.85
C LEU A 151 -11.50 20.39 -10.25
N ASP A 152 -12.57 20.04 -10.98
CA ASP A 152 -13.32 18.80 -10.75
C ASP A 152 -12.56 17.65 -11.43
N GLY A 153 -11.56 17.12 -10.72
CA GLY A 153 -10.72 16.05 -11.22
C GLY A 153 -9.38 15.93 -10.49
N LEU A 154 -8.63 14.89 -10.86
CA LEU A 154 -7.28 14.67 -10.36
C LEU A 154 -6.28 15.52 -11.16
N ALA A 155 -5.45 16.30 -10.47
CA ALA A 155 -4.42 17.13 -11.08
C ALA A 155 -3.01 16.58 -10.82
N PHE A 156 -2.11 16.74 -11.80
CA PHE A 156 -0.68 16.46 -11.64
C PHE A 156 0.06 17.77 -11.36
N SER A 157 0.60 17.92 -10.15
CA SER A 157 1.28 19.17 -9.76
C SER A 157 2.53 19.47 -10.58
N ARG A 158 3.26 18.43 -11.01
CA ARG A 158 4.63 18.52 -11.56
C ARG A 158 5.62 19.23 -10.62
N SER A 159 5.30 19.27 -9.34
CA SER A 159 6.14 19.80 -8.27
C SER A 159 7.33 18.86 -8.00
N PRO A 160 8.47 19.39 -7.54
CA PRO A 160 9.54 18.56 -6.98
C PRO A 160 9.11 17.79 -5.72
N LEU A 161 8.14 18.28 -4.93
CA LEU A 161 7.70 17.69 -3.66
C LEU A 161 6.32 17.02 -3.74
N LEU A 162 5.43 17.54 -4.57
CA LEU A 162 4.07 17.02 -4.72
C LEU A 162 3.95 16.14 -5.97
N SER A 163 3.04 15.16 -5.90
CA SER A 163 2.68 14.26 -6.98
C SER A 163 1.33 14.70 -7.56
N VAL A 164 0.27 13.95 -7.28
CA VAL A 164 -1.12 14.28 -7.63
C VAL A 164 -1.81 14.99 -6.46
N TYR A 165 -2.81 15.79 -6.78
CA TYR A 165 -3.71 16.39 -5.81
C TYR A 165 -5.13 16.52 -6.37
N ALA A 166 -6.10 16.71 -5.49
CA ALA A 166 -7.48 17.02 -5.85
C ALA A 166 -8.10 17.96 -4.81
N ASP A 167 -9.07 18.76 -5.23
CA ASP A 167 -9.96 19.46 -4.33
C ASP A 167 -11.12 18.53 -3.95
N MET A 168 -10.98 17.89 -2.80
CA MET A 168 -11.96 16.92 -2.32
C MET A 168 -13.31 17.56 -1.98
N SER A 169 -13.35 18.88 -1.75
CA SER A 169 -14.61 19.61 -1.59
C SER A 169 -15.40 19.77 -2.89
N ILE A 170 -14.84 19.35 -4.01
CA ILE A 170 -15.47 19.27 -5.33
C ILE A 170 -15.60 17.80 -5.76
N CYS A 171 -14.48 17.06 -5.71
CA CYS A 171 -14.39 15.72 -6.29
C CYS A 171 -15.09 14.62 -5.46
N CYS A 172 -15.45 14.87 -4.20
CA CYS A 172 -16.03 13.88 -3.30
C CYS A 172 -17.32 14.41 -2.66
N GLU A 173 -18.43 13.70 -2.88
CA GLU A 173 -19.76 14.15 -2.46
C GLU A 173 -19.86 14.32 -0.93
N GLU A 174 -19.34 13.38 -0.15
CA GLU A 174 -19.33 13.44 1.32
C GLU A 174 -18.55 14.64 1.88
N TYR A 175 -17.59 15.17 1.11
CA TYR A 175 -16.72 16.27 1.53
C TYR A 175 -17.08 17.60 0.88
N ALA A 176 -18.19 17.66 0.13
CA ALA A 176 -18.66 18.86 -0.52
C ALA A 176 -18.80 20.04 0.46
N SER A 177 -18.26 21.20 0.09
CA SER A 177 -18.23 22.39 0.93
C SER A 177 -18.06 23.67 0.11
N ASP A 178 -18.50 24.80 0.68
CA ASP A 178 -18.20 26.16 0.19
C ASP A 178 -16.78 26.63 0.60
N GLU A 179 -16.07 25.80 1.36
CA GLU A 179 -14.64 25.92 1.68
C GLU A 179 -13.83 24.91 0.85
N THR A 180 -12.51 25.14 0.73
CA THR A 180 -11.62 24.24 -0.04
C THR A 180 -11.01 23.18 0.86
N MET A 181 -10.96 21.93 0.38
CA MET A 181 -10.19 20.85 0.99
C MET A 181 -9.27 20.24 -0.06
N LEU A 182 -7.98 20.55 0.01
CA LEU A 182 -6.99 19.94 -0.87
C LEU A 182 -6.43 18.67 -0.23
N GLU A 183 -6.54 17.55 -0.94
CA GLU A 183 -5.83 16.32 -0.62
C GLU A 183 -4.68 16.12 -1.60
N LEU A 184 -3.46 15.94 -1.07
CA LEU A 184 -2.23 15.93 -1.87
C LEU A 184 -1.34 14.75 -1.51
N VAL A 185 -0.77 14.12 -2.52
CA VAL A 185 0.30 13.13 -2.35
C VAL A 185 1.64 13.87 -2.34
N PHE A 186 2.38 13.77 -1.24
CA PHE A 186 3.75 14.28 -1.13
C PHE A 186 4.72 13.14 -1.39
N ALA A 187 5.41 13.26 -2.51
CA ALA A 187 6.35 12.27 -3.02
C ALA A 187 7.31 12.89 -4.04
N PRO A 188 8.61 12.50 -4.03
CA PRO A 188 9.23 11.53 -3.12
C PRO A 188 9.48 12.08 -1.71
N VAL A 189 9.65 11.20 -0.72
CA VAL A 189 9.82 11.60 0.71
C VAL A 189 11.18 11.21 1.31
N THR A 190 12.00 10.41 0.64
CA THR A 190 13.35 10.06 1.09
C THR A 190 14.40 10.16 -0.02
N PRO A 191 15.70 10.30 0.31
CA PRO A 191 16.75 10.32 -0.70
C PRO A 191 16.80 9.07 -1.59
N GLU A 192 16.34 7.93 -1.11
CA GLU A 192 16.24 6.65 -1.84
C GLU A 192 15.09 6.64 -2.86
N THR A 193 14.09 7.50 -2.70
CA THR A 193 12.96 7.68 -3.64
C THR A 193 13.11 8.91 -4.55
N GLY A 194 14.11 9.76 -4.31
CA GLY A 194 14.39 10.96 -5.13
C GLY A 194 14.33 12.30 -4.38
N ALA A 195 13.95 12.30 -3.11
CA ALA A 195 13.84 13.54 -2.35
C ALA A 195 15.22 14.14 -2.04
N SER A 196 15.29 15.47 -1.91
CA SER A 196 16.52 16.19 -1.52
C SER A 196 16.96 15.94 -0.08
N ARG A 197 16.02 15.52 0.79
CA ARG A 197 16.24 15.16 2.20
C ARG A 197 15.23 14.10 2.64
N ASN A 198 15.40 13.58 3.86
CA ASN A 198 14.42 12.69 4.48
C ASN A 198 13.26 13.51 5.07
N TRP A 199 12.15 13.58 4.35
CA TRP A 199 10.92 14.26 4.79
C TRP A 199 10.12 13.48 5.82
N LEU A 200 10.30 12.15 5.94
CA LEU A 200 9.64 11.38 7.00
C LEU A 200 10.09 11.80 8.40
N ALA A 201 11.30 12.36 8.52
CA ALA A 201 11.85 12.86 9.78
C ALA A 201 11.50 14.34 10.05
N ALA A 202 10.85 15.02 9.10
CA ALA A 202 10.44 16.42 9.24
C ALA A 202 9.18 16.54 10.11
N SER A 203 9.03 17.68 10.78
CA SER A 203 7.81 17.98 11.55
C SER A 203 6.62 18.19 10.61
N ASP A 204 5.39 18.05 11.13
CA ASP A 204 4.17 18.32 10.36
C ASP A 204 4.18 19.76 9.83
N GLU A 205 4.62 20.71 10.65
CA GLU A 205 4.71 22.12 10.29
C GLU A 205 5.69 22.36 9.15
N GLU A 206 6.87 21.72 9.15
CA GLU A 206 7.83 21.81 8.05
C GLU A 206 7.25 21.25 6.74
N VAL A 207 6.55 20.12 6.82
CA VAL A 207 5.93 19.46 5.66
C VAL A 207 4.77 20.30 5.11
N VAL A 208 3.95 20.87 5.99
CA VAL A 208 2.84 21.75 5.62
C VAL A 208 3.36 23.05 5.01
N GLU A 209 4.36 23.72 5.60
CA GLU A 209 4.90 24.95 5.03
C GLU A 209 5.55 24.71 3.65
N ALA A 210 6.32 23.63 3.49
CA ALA A 210 6.86 23.26 2.19
C ALA A 210 5.76 22.97 1.15
N THR A 211 4.63 22.41 1.59
CA THR A 211 3.46 22.20 0.72
C THR A 211 2.79 23.52 0.36
N LEU A 212 2.66 24.46 1.30
CA LEU A 212 2.12 25.79 1.04
C LEU A 212 3.00 26.57 0.05
N ASP A 213 4.32 26.44 0.11
CA ASP A 213 5.25 27.02 -0.86
C ASP A 213 5.00 26.52 -2.30
N GLU A 214 4.78 25.21 -2.46
CA GLU A 214 4.42 24.61 -3.74
C GLU A 214 3.02 25.06 -4.19
N LEU A 215 2.06 25.13 -3.27
CA LEU A 215 0.71 25.60 -3.57
C LEU A 215 0.68 27.07 -3.96
N ARG A 216 1.55 27.94 -3.42
CA ARG A 216 1.67 29.35 -3.85
C ARG A 216 2.04 29.49 -5.33
N GLN A 217 2.69 28.47 -5.91
CA GLN A 217 2.98 28.43 -7.35
C GLN A 217 1.81 27.87 -8.16
N LEU A 218 1.04 26.92 -7.60
CA LEU A 218 -0.10 26.28 -8.26
C LEU A 218 -1.37 27.14 -8.21
N PHE A 219 -1.59 27.86 -7.11
CA PHE A 219 -2.77 28.67 -6.77
C PHE A 219 -2.37 30.10 -6.35
N PRO A 220 -1.63 30.84 -7.19
CA PRO A 220 -1.04 32.13 -6.79
C PRO A 220 -2.07 33.20 -6.44
N ASP A 221 -3.28 33.13 -7.02
CA ASP A 221 -4.34 34.11 -6.76
C ASP A 221 -5.20 33.73 -5.55
N ASP A 222 -5.63 32.47 -5.44
CA ASP A 222 -6.45 32.00 -4.32
C ASP A 222 -5.71 32.11 -2.98
N LEU A 223 -4.40 31.80 -2.95
CA LEU A 223 -3.60 31.86 -1.72
C LEU A 223 -3.22 33.27 -1.26
N LYS A 224 -3.57 34.32 -1.99
CA LYS A 224 -3.41 35.70 -1.50
C LYS A 224 -4.38 36.03 -0.36
N THR A 225 -5.55 35.40 -0.37
CA THR A 225 -6.64 35.69 0.56
C THR A 225 -7.01 34.50 1.44
N ALA A 226 -6.83 33.27 0.94
CA ALA A 226 -7.12 32.06 1.67
C ALA A 226 -6.24 31.88 2.91
N LYS A 227 -6.83 31.39 4.00
CA LYS A 227 -6.12 31.02 5.22
C LYS A 227 -6.30 29.53 5.47
N LEU A 228 -5.17 28.86 5.73
CA LEU A 228 -5.18 27.48 6.21
C LEU A 228 -5.84 27.42 7.59
N ARG A 229 -6.92 26.64 7.69
CA ARG A 229 -7.72 26.46 8.91
C ARG A 229 -7.21 25.30 9.76
N LYS A 230 -6.92 24.19 9.10
CA LYS A 230 -6.36 22.98 9.69
C LYS A 230 -5.63 22.17 8.62
N SER A 231 -4.74 21.30 9.08
CA SER A 231 -3.97 20.40 8.24
C SER A 231 -3.86 19.04 8.91
N THR A 232 -3.61 18.00 8.13
CA THR A 232 -3.26 16.66 8.62
C THR A 232 -2.18 16.09 7.70
N VAL A 233 -1.17 15.46 8.30
CA VAL A 233 -0.06 14.79 7.59
C VAL A 233 -0.06 13.32 7.93
N VAL A 234 -0.56 12.49 7.02
CA VAL A 234 -0.57 11.04 7.17
C VAL A 234 0.72 10.47 6.58
N ARG A 235 1.54 9.82 7.42
CA ARG A 235 2.82 9.23 7.01
C ARG A 235 2.70 7.73 6.85
N VAL A 236 3.12 7.22 5.69
CA VAL A 236 3.17 5.79 5.40
C VAL A 236 4.59 5.41 4.99
N PRO A 237 5.48 5.05 5.95
CA PRO A 237 6.88 4.76 5.66
C PRO A 237 7.11 3.51 4.80
N ARG A 238 6.13 2.61 4.75
CA ARG A 238 6.16 1.37 3.94
C ARG A 238 4.77 1.13 3.37
N SER A 239 4.50 1.67 2.18
CA SER A 239 3.20 1.58 1.52
C SER A 239 3.11 0.33 0.61
N VAL A 240 2.86 0.51 -0.68
CA VAL A 240 3.01 -0.54 -1.69
C VAL A 240 4.48 -0.92 -1.85
N TYR A 241 4.79 -2.09 -2.42
CA TYR A 241 6.18 -2.45 -2.68
C TYR A 241 6.79 -1.50 -3.73
N ALA A 242 8.03 -1.07 -3.52
CA ALA A 242 8.76 -0.23 -4.45
C ALA A 242 9.02 -0.99 -5.76
N ALA A 243 8.48 -0.48 -6.87
CA ALA A 243 8.60 -1.09 -8.18
C ALA A 243 9.89 -0.66 -8.91
N VAL A 244 11.03 -0.71 -8.22
CA VAL A 244 12.35 -0.45 -8.80
C VAL A 244 12.73 -1.52 -9.86
N PRO A 245 13.67 -1.23 -10.78
CA PRO A 245 14.06 -2.19 -11.81
C PRO A 245 14.42 -3.58 -11.26
N GLY A 246 13.91 -4.61 -11.94
CA GLY A 246 14.20 -6.01 -11.63
C GLY A 246 13.40 -6.62 -10.47
N ARG A 247 12.46 -5.90 -9.83
CA ARG A 247 11.71 -6.42 -8.67
C ARG A 247 10.58 -7.40 -9.01
N ASN A 248 9.95 -7.27 -10.18
CA ASN A 248 8.75 -8.02 -10.54
C ASN A 248 8.92 -9.56 -10.47
N LYS A 249 10.15 -10.05 -10.66
CA LYS A 249 10.49 -11.49 -10.60
C LYS A 249 10.42 -12.08 -9.18
N TYR A 250 10.49 -11.26 -8.13
CA TYR A 250 10.44 -11.69 -6.72
C TYR A 250 9.03 -11.69 -6.11
N ARG A 251 8.04 -11.14 -6.84
CA ARG A 251 6.64 -11.17 -6.43
C ARG A 251 6.15 -12.62 -6.38
N PRO A 252 5.75 -13.18 -5.23
CA PRO A 252 5.40 -14.59 -5.08
C PRO A 252 4.04 -14.91 -5.72
N SER A 253 3.75 -16.17 -6.03
CA SER A 253 2.38 -16.63 -6.35
C SER A 253 1.44 -16.50 -5.13
N GLN A 254 0.13 -16.69 -5.31
CA GLN A 254 -0.80 -16.79 -4.16
C GLN A 254 -0.63 -18.13 -3.44
N LYS A 255 -0.45 -19.22 -4.19
CA LYS A 255 -0.06 -20.52 -3.63
C LYS A 255 1.33 -20.44 -3.01
N THR A 256 1.48 -21.00 -1.82
CA THR A 256 2.74 -21.11 -1.08
C THR A 256 3.22 -22.58 -1.04
N PRO A 257 4.49 -22.85 -0.69
CA PRO A 257 4.95 -24.22 -0.43
C PRO A 257 4.39 -24.82 0.87
N ILE A 258 3.70 -24.02 1.70
CA ILE A 258 3.09 -24.48 2.94
C ILE A 258 1.67 -24.99 2.62
N PRO A 259 1.32 -26.23 3.00
CA PRO A 259 0.09 -26.89 2.55
C PRO A 259 -1.19 -26.12 2.84
N ASN A 260 -1.29 -25.50 4.02
CA ASN A 260 -2.48 -24.81 4.51
C ASN A 260 -2.30 -23.28 4.62
N LEU A 261 -1.39 -22.70 3.82
CA LEU A 261 -1.20 -21.26 3.73
C LEU A 261 -1.32 -20.77 2.28
N THR A 262 -2.04 -19.67 2.12
CA THR A 262 -2.16 -18.89 0.88
C THR A 262 -1.74 -17.44 1.15
N LEU A 263 -1.08 -16.77 0.19
CA LEU A 263 -0.76 -15.35 0.26
C LEU A 263 -1.72 -14.51 -0.60
N CYS A 264 -2.06 -13.34 -0.08
CA CYS A 264 -2.86 -12.31 -0.74
C CYS A 264 -2.20 -10.95 -0.53
N GLY A 265 -2.43 -10.01 -1.45
CA GLY A 265 -1.91 -8.65 -1.38
C GLY A 265 -1.33 -8.19 -2.70
N CYS A 266 -1.30 -6.87 -2.94
CA CYS A 266 -0.88 -6.29 -4.21
C CYS A 266 0.58 -6.65 -4.59
N PHE A 267 1.44 -6.98 -3.61
CA PHE A 267 2.80 -7.45 -3.82
C PHE A 267 2.90 -8.87 -4.43
N THR A 268 1.87 -9.71 -4.27
CA THR A 268 1.81 -11.03 -4.92
C THR A 268 1.74 -10.88 -6.44
N SER A 269 2.05 -11.94 -7.18
CA SER A 269 2.17 -11.93 -8.64
C SER A 269 0.79 -11.79 -9.27
N GLN A 270 0.54 -10.62 -9.85
CA GLN A 270 -0.66 -10.27 -10.61
C GLN A 270 -0.36 -9.06 -11.53
N LYS A 271 -1.26 -8.79 -12.49
CA LYS A 271 -1.01 -7.90 -13.65
C LYS A 271 -1.22 -6.39 -13.43
N TYR A 272 -1.76 -5.98 -12.27
CA TYR A 272 -2.15 -4.60 -11.95
C TYR A 272 -1.26 -3.92 -10.90
N LEU A 273 -0.03 -4.41 -10.69
CA LEU A 273 1.00 -3.76 -9.84
C LEU A 273 0.56 -3.51 -8.39
N GLY A 274 1.29 -2.65 -7.66
CA GLY A 274 0.91 -2.16 -6.34
C GLY A 274 -0.27 -1.21 -6.40
N SER A 275 -1.50 -1.72 -6.57
CA SER A 275 -2.72 -0.91 -6.67
C SER A 275 -3.91 -1.55 -5.94
N MET A 276 -5.00 -0.81 -5.78
CA MET A 276 -6.28 -1.35 -5.26
C MET A 276 -6.80 -2.49 -6.13
N GLU A 277 -6.78 -2.33 -7.46
CA GLU A 277 -7.14 -3.39 -8.40
C GLU A 277 -6.24 -4.62 -8.26
N GLY A 278 -4.93 -4.40 -8.09
CA GLY A 278 -3.98 -5.48 -7.82
C GLY A 278 -4.24 -6.22 -6.51
N ALA A 279 -4.70 -5.51 -5.47
CA ALA A 279 -5.10 -6.10 -4.21
C ALA A 279 -6.39 -6.95 -4.34
N VAL A 280 -7.41 -6.44 -5.02
CA VAL A 280 -8.67 -7.16 -5.27
C VAL A 280 -8.42 -8.41 -6.13
N LEU A 281 -7.64 -8.27 -7.22
CA LEU A 281 -7.29 -9.42 -8.06
C LEU A 281 -6.46 -10.46 -7.29
N ALA A 282 -5.51 -10.04 -6.46
CA ALA A 282 -4.76 -10.96 -5.59
C ALA A 282 -5.69 -11.72 -4.62
N GLY A 283 -6.73 -11.07 -4.09
CA GLY A 283 -7.75 -11.71 -3.27
C GLY A 283 -8.56 -12.76 -4.02
N LYS A 284 -8.99 -12.46 -5.26
CA LYS A 284 -9.68 -13.43 -6.12
C LYS A 284 -8.79 -14.65 -6.43
N LEU A 285 -7.54 -14.43 -6.81
CA LEU A 285 -6.57 -15.50 -7.09
C LEU A 285 -6.26 -16.34 -5.83
N ALA A 286 -6.23 -15.72 -4.65
CA ALA A 286 -6.08 -16.43 -3.39
C ALA A 286 -7.31 -17.31 -3.10
N ALA A 287 -8.52 -16.78 -3.28
CA ALA A 287 -9.76 -17.54 -3.10
C ALA A 287 -9.85 -18.73 -4.07
N GLU A 288 -9.37 -18.60 -5.30
CA GLU A 288 -9.26 -19.73 -6.25
C GLU A 288 -8.35 -20.85 -5.74
N VAL A 289 -7.20 -20.50 -5.13
CA VAL A 289 -6.29 -21.49 -4.51
C VAL A 289 -6.99 -22.21 -3.35
N VAL A 290 -7.65 -21.48 -2.47
CA VAL A 290 -8.39 -22.03 -1.33
C VAL A 290 -9.52 -22.96 -1.80
N ALA A 291 -10.33 -22.50 -2.77
CA ALA A 291 -11.43 -23.29 -3.31
C ALA A 291 -10.94 -24.58 -3.99
N ALA A 292 -9.86 -24.50 -4.78
CA ALA A 292 -9.26 -25.68 -5.41
C ALA A 292 -8.74 -26.68 -4.37
N ARG A 293 -8.06 -26.22 -3.31
CA ARG A 293 -7.62 -27.07 -2.19
C ARG A 293 -8.80 -27.76 -1.50
N ALA A 294 -9.87 -27.03 -1.23
CA ALA A 294 -11.04 -27.55 -0.52
C ALA A 294 -11.72 -28.74 -1.24
N VAL A 295 -11.67 -28.78 -2.58
CA VAL A 295 -12.23 -29.88 -3.38
C VAL A 295 -11.18 -30.86 -3.92
N GLY A 296 -9.92 -30.73 -3.49
CA GLY A 296 -8.81 -31.56 -3.98
C GLY A 296 -8.48 -31.35 -5.46
N ALA A 297 -8.85 -30.21 -6.04
CA ALA A 297 -8.53 -29.85 -7.42
C ALA A 297 -7.08 -29.36 -7.54
N PRO A 298 -6.47 -29.46 -8.75
CA PRO A 298 -5.16 -28.89 -8.99
C PRO A 298 -5.19 -27.38 -8.77
N THR A 299 -4.13 -26.87 -8.14
CA THR A 299 -3.88 -25.43 -7.97
C THR A 299 -2.85 -24.96 -8.99
N GLN A 300 -2.80 -23.66 -9.27
CA GLN A 300 -1.73 -23.05 -10.05
C GLN A 300 -0.34 -23.47 -9.54
N ASP A 301 0.64 -23.59 -10.43
CA ASP A 301 2.00 -23.90 -10.04
C ASP A 301 2.62 -22.75 -9.23
N LEU A 302 3.60 -23.08 -8.40
CA LEU A 302 4.41 -22.06 -7.75
C LEU A 302 5.16 -21.27 -8.83
N LYS A 303 5.12 -19.95 -8.73
CA LYS A 303 5.98 -19.11 -9.56
C LYS A 303 7.44 -19.43 -9.23
N GLU A 304 8.25 -19.62 -10.28
CA GLU A 304 9.66 -19.96 -10.15
C GLU A 304 10.41 -18.90 -9.31
N VAL A 305 11.07 -19.36 -8.25
CA VAL A 305 11.96 -18.53 -7.43
C VAL A 305 13.32 -18.42 -8.11
N GLN A 306 13.86 -17.20 -8.14
CA GLN A 306 15.11 -16.91 -8.81
C GLN A 306 16.28 -17.75 -8.27
N ARG A 307 17.12 -18.27 -9.17
CA ARG A 307 18.19 -19.22 -8.80
C ARG A 307 19.13 -18.71 -7.70
N HIS A 308 19.55 -17.45 -7.77
CA HIS A 308 20.40 -16.85 -6.74
C HIS A 308 19.72 -16.76 -5.36
N VAL A 309 18.39 -16.65 -5.30
CA VAL A 309 17.63 -16.70 -4.04
C VAL A 309 17.62 -18.13 -3.49
N VAL A 310 17.44 -19.12 -4.37
CA VAL A 310 17.52 -20.54 -3.99
C VAL A 310 18.91 -20.88 -3.44
N ASP A 311 19.97 -20.45 -4.13
CA ASP A 311 21.34 -20.70 -3.71
C ASP A 311 21.68 -19.99 -2.38
N ALA A 312 21.20 -18.74 -2.19
CA ALA A 312 21.38 -18.01 -0.93
C ALA A 312 20.55 -18.59 0.22
N ALA A 313 19.36 -19.12 -0.08
CA ALA A 313 18.50 -19.79 0.90
C ALA A 313 19.12 -21.09 1.42
N ALA A 314 19.82 -21.84 0.56
CA ALA A 314 20.47 -23.11 0.92
C ALA A 314 21.59 -22.97 1.96
N THR A 315 22.19 -21.78 2.10
CA THR A 315 23.25 -21.49 3.06
C THR A 315 22.81 -20.56 4.19
N ALA A 316 21.54 -20.12 4.20
CA ALA A 316 21.00 -19.23 5.21
C ALA A 316 20.81 -19.96 6.54
N ALA A 317 21.19 -19.30 7.64
CA ALA A 317 20.84 -19.77 8.98
C ALA A 317 19.35 -19.49 9.27
N PRO A 318 18.63 -20.41 9.94
CA PRO A 318 17.30 -20.14 10.44
C PRO A 318 17.26 -18.89 11.31
N LYS A 319 16.21 -18.09 11.16
CA LYS A 319 16.03 -16.83 11.87
C LYS A 319 14.65 -16.80 12.52
N LYS A 320 14.61 -16.49 13.81
CA LYS A 320 13.37 -16.26 14.54
C LYS A 320 12.61 -15.04 14.03
N PRO A 321 11.26 -15.07 14.02
CA PRO A 321 10.47 -13.89 13.68
C PRO A 321 10.81 -12.73 14.60
N VAL A 322 10.88 -11.53 14.02
CA VAL A 322 11.11 -10.28 14.77
C VAL A 322 9.84 -9.86 15.51
N GLY A 323 8.67 -10.27 15.02
CA GLY A 323 7.37 -9.88 15.52
C GLY A 323 6.96 -8.47 15.10
N CYS A 324 5.66 -8.18 15.14
CA CYS A 324 5.13 -6.82 15.06
C CYS A 324 5.28 -6.16 16.44
N GLY A 325 5.58 -4.85 16.51
CA GLY A 325 5.87 -4.18 17.80
C GLY A 325 4.82 -4.46 18.88
N GLY A 326 5.24 -4.53 20.15
CA GLY A 326 4.35 -4.85 21.28
C GLY A 326 3.39 -3.72 21.69
N GLY A 327 2.37 -4.07 22.49
CA GLY A 327 1.32 -3.17 22.97
C GLY A 327 0.26 -2.85 21.91
N ASP A 328 -0.37 -1.67 22.04
CA ASP A 328 -1.46 -1.21 21.16
C ASP A 328 -0.97 -0.65 19.81
N SER A 329 0.30 -0.89 19.43
CA SER A 329 0.82 -0.40 18.16
C SER A 329 0.13 -1.11 16.98
N PRO A 330 -0.49 -0.39 16.04
CA PRO A 330 -1.08 -1.01 14.86
C PRO A 330 -0.05 -1.84 14.07
N ILE A 331 -0.55 -2.90 13.44
CA ILE A 331 0.28 -3.83 12.64
C ILE A 331 0.47 -3.33 11.21
N ALA A 332 -0.51 -2.58 10.69
CA ALA A 332 -0.48 -1.89 9.42
C ALA A 332 -1.19 -0.55 9.59
N PHE A 333 -0.72 0.47 8.89
CA PHE A 333 -1.26 1.82 8.96
C PHE A 333 -2.09 2.11 7.72
N GLY A 334 -3.29 2.67 7.92
CA GLY A 334 -4.17 3.17 6.85
C GLY A 334 -4.37 4.68 6.95
N GLY A 335 -4.94 5.29 5.90
CA GLY A 335 -5.39 6.69 5.96
C GLY A 335 -6.44 6.86 7.07
N GLY A 336 -6.31 7.92 7.88
CA GLY A 336 -7.23 8.22 8.98
C GLY A 336 -6.81 7.70 10.36
N GLU A 337 -5.72 6.94 10.47
CA GLU A 337 -5.20 6.52 11.77
C GLU A 337 -4.42 7.66 12.45
N VAL A 338 -4.96 8.19 13.55
CA VAL A 338 -4.26 9.16 14.39
C VAL A 338 -3.22 8.42 15.22
N VAL A 339 -1.95 8.47 14.80
CA VAL A 339 -0.85 8.03 15.64
C VAL A 339 -0.75 9.02 16.80
N ALA A 340 -1.39 8.70 17.92
CA ALA A 340 -1.23 9.48 19.14
C ALA A 340 0.27 9.59 19.43
N ALA A 341 0.77 10.81 19.61
CA ALA A 341 2.17 11.06 19.95
C ALA A 341 2.51 10.20 21.18
N ARG A 342 3.30 9.14 20.97
CA ARG A 342 3.82 8.36 22.09
C ARG A 342 4.70 9.29 22.90
N ALA A 343 4.30 9.57 24.13
CA ALA A 343 5.20 10.11 25.14
C ALA A 343 6.42 9.18 25.18
N SER A 344 7.60 9.77 24.96
CA SER A 344 8.89 9.09 25.00
C SER A 344 8.99 8.17 26.21
N ARG A 345 9.17 6.88 26.00
CA ARG A 345 9.73 5.94 26.98
C ARG A 345 10.79 5.08 26.32
#